data_AF-A0A956C4L1-F1
#
_entry.id   AF-A0A956C4L1-F1
#
_cell.length_a   1.000
_cell.length_b   1.000
_cell.length_c   1.000
_cell.angle_alpha   90.00
_cell.angle_beta   90.00
_cell.angle_gamma   90.00
#
_symmetry.space_group_name_H-M   'P 1'
#
loop_
_entity.id
_entity.type
_entity.pdbx_description
1 polymer ?
#
loop_
_entity_poly.entity_id
_entity_poly.type
_entity_poly.pdbx_seq_one_letter_code
_entity_poly.pdbx_strand_id
1 'polypeptide(L)' 'MIIDAYDDITALLDATRRVAVLGIKTEAQASQPAFYVPAYVAEAGFEVIPVPVYYPEVTHILGRPVYRRVQDVPGPVDM' A
#
# COMPACT_ATOMS: atom_id res chain seq x y z
N MET A 1 4.69 15.62 -12.37
CA MET A 1 4.19 16.73 -11.53
C MET A 1 5.00 16.70 -10.25
N ILE A 2 5.50 17.85 -9.80
CA ILE A 2 6.17 17.99 -8.51
C ILE A 2 5.25 18.85 -7.64
N ILE A 3 5.04 18.45 -6.40
CA ILE A 3 4.30 19.20 -5.39
C ILE A 3 5.32 19.62 -4.32
N ASP A 4 5.48 20.93 -4.11
CA ASP A 4 6.44 21.50 -3.15
C ASP A 4 5.83 22.56 -2.22
N ALA A 5 4.58 22.97 -2.46
CA ALA A 5 3.82 23.83 -1.56
C ALA A 5 3.12 23.03 -0.46
N TYR A 6 3.13 23.57 0.76
CA TYR A 6 2.57 22.90 1.94
C TYR A 6 1.06 22.62 1.81
N ASP A 7 0.30 23.57 1.27
CA ASP A 7 -1.15 23.44 1.09
C ASP A 7 -1.48 22.33 0.08
N ASP A 8 -0.70 22.20 -0.99
CA ASP A 8 -0.88 21.16 -2.00
C ASP A 8 -0.52 19.77 -1.46
N ILE A 9 0.51 19.67 -0.61
CA ILE A 9 0.84 18.43 0.11
C ILE A 9 -0.31 18.03 1.03
N THR A 10 -0.86 18.99 1.77
CA THR A 10 -1.99 18.73 2.68
C THR A 10 -3.21 18.24 1.90
N ALA A 11 -3.54 18.91 0.78
CA ALA A 11 -4.64 18.52 -0.08
C ALA A 11 -4.47 17.11 -0.67
N LEU A 12 -3.25 16.73 -1.08
CA LEU A 12 -2.94 15.38 -1.53
C LEU A 12 -3.18 14.35 -0.43
N LEU A 13 -2.65 14.59 0.77
CA LEU A 13 -2.77 13.67 1.90
C LEU A 13 -4.23 13.50 2.34
N ASP A 14 -5.03 14.59 2.33
CA ASP A 14 -6.45 14.56 2.69
C ASP A 14 -7.31 13.77 1.69
N ALA A 15 -6.94 13.83 0.40
CA ALA A 15 -7.63 13.13 -0.67
C ALA A 15 -7.24 11.65 -0.78
N THR A 16 -6.09 11.26 -0.23
CA THR A 16 -5.56 9.89 -0.34
C THR A 16 -6.41 8.91 0.47
N ARG A 17 -6.87 7.84 -0.18
CA ARG A 17 -7.61 6.74 0.47
C ARG A 17 -7.05 5.36 0.12
N ARG A 18 -6.50 5.19 -1.07
CA ARG A 18 -6.14 3.91 -1.66
C ARG A 18 -4.65 3.84 -2.02
N VAL A 19 -3.92 2.99 -1.30
CA VAL A 19 -2.45 2.96 -1.30
C VAL A 19 -1.93 1.58 -1.76
N ALA A 20 -1.14 1.54 -2.84
CA ALA A 20 -0.47 0.34 -3.30
C ALA A 20 0.92 0.21 -2.67
N VAL A 21 1.14 -0.86 -1.90
CA VAL A 21 2.42 -1.07 -1.22
C VAL A 21 3.28 -2.06 -2.00
N LEU A 22 4.21 -1.52 -2.79
CA LEU A 22 5.22 -2.30 -3.49
C LEU A 22 6.25 -2.86 -2.51
N GLY A 23 6.47 -4.18 -2.58
CA GLY A 23 7.43 -4.87 -1.71
C GLY A 23 6.89 -5.23 -0.33
N ILE A 24 5.58 -5.15 -0.13
CA ILE A 24 4.94 -5.60 1.11
C ILE A 24 5.32 -7.05 1.44
N LYS A 25 5.55 -7.32 2.72
CA LYS A 25 5.87 -8.64 3.27
C LYS A 25 4.64 -9.30 3.88
N THR A 26 4.77 -10.57 4.26
CA THR A 26 3.68 -11.34 4.87
C THR A 26 3.68 -11.20 6.39
N GLU A 27 2.62 -11.69 7.03
CA GLU A 27 2.44 -11.77 8.49
C GLU A 27 3.60 -12.50 9.18
N ALA A 28 4.25 -13.44 8.48
CA ALA A 28 5.44 -14.14 8.98
C ALA A 28 6.66 -13.23 9.17
N GLN A 29 6.65 -12.01 8.62
CA GLN A 29 7.67 -10.98 8.82
C GLN A 29 7.09 -9.74 9.52
N ALA A 30 6.16 -9.94 10.45
CA ALA A 30 5.44 -8.84 11.12
C ALA A 30 6.33 -7.79 11.81
N SER A 31 7.53 -8.15 12.26
CA SER A 31 8.47 -7.21 12.87
C SER A 31 9.19 -6.29 11.87
N GLN A 32 9.01 -6.49 10.56
CA GLN A 32 9.71 -5.73 9.52
C GLN A 32 8.84 -4.57 9.00
N PRO A 33 9.45 -3.42 8.63
CA PRO A 33 8.71 -2.22 8.22
C PRO A 33 7.82 -2.45 7.00
N ALA A 34 8.26 -3.31 6.09
CA ALA A 34 7.48 -3.70 4.92
C ALA A 34 6.26 -4.58 5.25
N PHE A 35 5.98 -4.89 6.53
CA PHE A 35 4.69 -5.41 6.98
C PHE A 35 4.00 -4.45 7.95
N TYR A 36 4.66 -4.03 9.04
CA TYR A 36 3.96 -3.29 10.10
C TYR A 36 3.53 -1.87 9.69
N VAL A 37 4.25 -1.20 8.78
CA VAL A 37 3.84 0.13 8.29
C VAL A 37 2.56 0.03 7.46
N PRO A 38 2.46 -0.84 6.44
CA PRO A 38 1.20 -1.11 5.74
C PRO A 38 0.07 -1.61 6.65
N ALA A 39 0.37 -2.43 7.65
CA ALA A 39 -0.62 -2.90 8.61
C ALA A 39 -1.23 -1.72 9.39
N TYR A 40 -0.39 -0.83 9.91
CA TYR A 40 -0.84 0.40 10.56
C TYR A 40 -1.68 1.29 9.63
N VAL A 41 -1.26 1.44 8.36
CA VAL A 41 -2.01 2.21 7.36
C VAL A 41 -3.39 1.59 7.09
N ALA A 42 -3.49 0.26 7.03
CA ALA A 42 -4.77 -0.43 6.91
C ALA A 42 -5.66 -0.24 8.16
N GLU A 43 -5.07 -0.32 9.36
CA GLU A 43 -5.75 -0.08 10.64
C GLU A 43 -6.26 1.37 10.76
N ALA A 44 -5.53 2.33 10.18
CA ALA A 44 -5.93 3.73 10.10
C ALA A 44 -7.08 4.00 9.11
N GLY A 45 -7.56 2.96 8.39
CA GLY A 45 -8.74 3.03 7.53
C GLY A 45 -8.46 3.26 6.05
N PHE A 46 -7.20 3.21 5.61
CA PHE A 46 -6.86 3.27 4.18
C PHE A 46 -7.11 1.91 3.50
N GLU A 47 -7.44 1.95 2.21
CA GLU A 47 -7.45 0.76 1.37
C GLU A 47 -6.01 0.42 0.95
N VAL A 48 -5.39 -0.51 1.67
CA VAL A 48 -4.06 -1.02 1.35
C VAL A 48 -4.15 -2.13 0.30
N ILE A 49 -3.40 -1.98 -0.79
CA ILE A 49 -3.30 -2.95 -1.88
C ILE A 49 -1.92 -3.60 -1.85
N PRO A 50 -1.83 -4.90 -1.53
CA PRO A 50 -0.54 -5.55 -1.40
C PRO A 50 0.07 -5.90 -2.76
N VAL A 51 1.29 -5.42 -3.01
CA VAL A 51 2.08 -5.73 -4.22
C VAL A 51 3.42 -6.38 -3.84
N PRO A 52 3.44 -7.67 -3.47
CA PRO A 52 4.64 -8.36 -3.00
C PRO A 52 5.62 -8.64 -4.15
N VAL A 53 6.92 -8.56 -3.85
CA VAL A 53 8.00 -8.80 -4.83
C VAL A 53 8.67 -10.17 -4.65
N TYR A 54 8.77 -10.67 -3.41
CA TYR A 54 9.58 -11.85 -3.08
C TYR A 54 8.77 -13.12 -2.78
N TYR A 55 7.44 -13.05 -2.77
CA TYR A 55 6.56 -14.13 -2.30
C TYR A 55 5.63 -14.61 -3.41
N PRO A 56 6.12 -15.42 -4.37
CA PRO A 56 5.36 -15.75 -5.58
C PRO A 56 4.15 -16.67 -5.34
N GLU A 57 4.06 -17.33 -4.20
CA GLU A 57 2.94 -18.24 -3.87
C GLU A 57 1.87 -17.55 -3.01
N VAL A 58 2.15 -16.35 -2.48
CA VAL A 58 1.18 -15.66 -1.63
C VAL A 58 0.02 -15.14 -2.48
N THR A 59 -1.19 -15.35 -1.98
CA THR A 59 -2.43 -14.87 -2.62
C THR A 59 -3.09 -13.75 -1.82
N HIS A 60 -2.83 -13.68 -0.51
CA HIS A 60 -3.37 -12.66 0.38
C HIS A 60 -2.32 -12.15 1.38
N ILE A 61 -2.36 -10.86 1.68
CA ILE A 61 -1.60 -10.20 2.75
C ILE A 61 -2.55 -9.20 3.41
N LEU A 62 -2.57 -9.13 4.75
CA LEU A 62 -3.53 -8.32 5.52
C LEU A 62 -5.00 -8.64 5.17
N GLY A 63 -5.28 -9.89 4.80
CA GLY A 63 -6.60 -10.33 4.35
C GLY A 63 -7.05 -9.76 3.00
N ARG A 64 -6.17 -9.06 2.26
CA ARG A 64 -6.45 -8.49 0.94
C ARG A 64 -5.78 -9.32 -0.17
N PRO A 65 -6.40 -9.46 -1.35
CA PRO A 65 -5.77 -10.13 -2.49
C PRO A 65 -4.54 -9.37 -2.97
N VAL A 66 -3.50 -10.10 -3.38
CA VAL A 66 -2.25 -9.50 -3.88
C VAL A 66 -2.25 -9.29 -5.39
N TYR A 67 -1.53 -8.25 -5.85
CA TYR A 67 -1.23 -8.00 -7.26
C TYR A 67 0.27 -8.11 -7.50
N ARG A 68 0.69 -8.60 -8.68
CA ARG A 68 2.13 -8.84 -8.95
C ARG A 68 2.87 -7.63 -9.47
N ARG A 69 2.14 -6.64 -9.97
CA ARG A 69 2.67 -5.35 -10.42
C ARG A 69 1.67 -4.27 -10.05
N VAL A 70 2.16 -3.06 -9.78
CA VAL A 70 1.30 -1.90 -9.49
C VAL A 70 0.34 -1.62 -10.65
N GLN A 71 0.81 -1.77 -11.89
CA GLN A 71 -0.01 -1.60 -13.11
C GLN A 71 -1.15 -2.62 -13.27
N ASP A 72 -1.12 -3.74 -12.54
CA ASP A 72 -2.16 -4.78 -12.61
C ASP A 72 -3.27 -4.51 -11.59
N VAL A 73 -3.12 -3.50 -10.73
CA VAL A 73 -4.12 -3.09 -9.75
C VAL A 73 -5.34 -2.48 -10.48
N PRO A 74 -6.56 -2.99 -10.28
CA PRO A 74 -7.74 -2.47 -10.93
C PRO A 74 -8.13 -1.12 -10.31
N GLY A 75 -8.52 -0.16 -11.15
CA GLY A 75 -8.95 1.16 -10.71
C GLY A 75 -7.81 2.10 -10.30
N PRO A 76 -8.11 3.36 -9.93
CA PRO A 76 -7.11 4.36 -9.60
C PRO A 76 -6.40 4.03 -8.28
N VAL A 77 -5.08 4.25 -8.23
CA VAL A 77 -4.27 4.21 -7.01
C VAL A 77 -3.89 5.65 -6.68
N ASP A 78 -4.13 6.09 -5.45
CA ASP A 78 -3.84 7.46 -5.03
C ASP A 78 -2.35 7.62 -4.68
N MET A 79 -1.76 6.57 -4.09
CA MET A 79 -0.37 6.51 -3.65
C MET A 79 0.26 5.14 -3.82
#